data_AF-A0A965UYR3-F1
#
_entry.id   AF-A0A965UYR3-F1
#
_cell.length_a   1.000
_cell.length_b   1.000
_cell.length_c   1.000
_cell.angle_alpha   90.00
_cell.angle_beta   90.00
_cell.angle_gamma   90.00
#
_symmetry.space_group_name_H-M   'P 1'
#
loop_
_entity.id
_entity.type
_entity.pdbx_description
1 polymer ?
#
loop_
_entity_poly.entity_id
_entity_poly.type
_entity_poly.pdbx_seq_one_letter_code
_entity_poly.pdbx_strand_id
1 'polypeptide(L)'
;MSDAIDLREAQLYRILMRVFGRERIVPQARISFVCSGNLPELCPETNPGYRDWAEGFRCLFTLVNNEDEPRLVVEFRSDFTETVDIREVERDRYLPEVLQRQGIHYMTVSEAEFGELLSAESEMCFLHLMECKFGDKIVA
;
A
#
# COMPACT_ATOMS: atom_id res chain seq x y z
N MET A 1 8.69 6.90 19.50
CA MET A 1 9.50 6.18 18.49
C MET A 1 9.50 7.04 17.25
N SER A 2 10.66 7.30 16.66
CA SER A 2 10.80 8.24 15.54
C SER A 2 10.03 7.74 14.33
N ASP A 3 9.11 8.55 13.79
CA ASP A 3 8.48 8.39 12.48
C ASP A 3 9.51 8.70 11.36
N ALA A 4 10.71 8.09 11.46
CA ALA A 4 11.74 8.25 10.46
C ALA A 4 11.40 7.32 9.29
N ILE A 5 10.91 7.92 8.22
CA ILE A 5 10.79 7.28 6.91
C ILE A 5 12.19 6.80 6.49
N ASP A 6 12.34 5.49 6.27
CA ASP A 6 13.57 4.91 5.71
C ASP A 6 13.89 5.56 4.35
N LEU A 7 15.16 5.57 3.94
CA LEU A 7 15.61 6.13 2.67
C LEU A 7 14.77 5.61 1.49
N ARG A 8 14.42 4.32 1.49
CA ARG A 8 13.60 3.69 0.44
C ARG A 8 12.18 4.26 0.41
N GLU A 9 11.55 4.39 1.57
CA GLU A 9 10.24 5.02 1.69
C GLU A 9 10.28 6.49 1.25
N ALA A 10 11.35 7.23 1.56
CA ALA A 10 11.51 8.61 1.14
C ALA A 10 11.69 8.73 -0.39
N GLN A 11 12.39 7.79 -1.00
CA GLN A 11 12.56 7.70 -2.45
C GLN A 11 11.26 7.33 -3.15
N LEU A 12 10.52 6.32 -2.66
CA LEU A 12 9.20 5.97 -3.18
C LEU A 12 8.22 7.13 -3.03
N TYR A 13 8.21 7.81 -1.88
CA TYR A 13 7.40 9.01 -1.67
C TYR A 13 7.67 10.08 -2.74
N ARG A 14 8.94 10.32 -3.08
CA ARG A 14 9.31 11.28 -4.14
C ARG A 14 8.80 10.85 -5.52
N ILE A 15 8.87 9.56 -5.85
CA ILE A 15 8.32 9.01 -7.09
C ILE A 15 6.81 9.26 -7.13
N LEU A 16 6.09 8.86 -6.08
CA LEU A 16 4.65 9.04 -5.98
C LEU A 16 4.26 10.52 -6.09
N MET A 17 4.94 11.42 -5.37
CA MET A 17 4.69 12.86 -5.44
C MET A 17 4.87 13.43 -6.84
N ARG A 18 5.86 12.91 -7.58
CA ARG A 18 6.14 13.36 -8.94
C ARG A 18 5.02 12.94 -9.91
N VAL A 19 4.42 11.78 -9.69
CA VAL A 19 3.36 11.23 -10.56
C VAL A 19 1.99 11.78 -10.19
N PHE A 20 1.65 11.85 -8.91
CA PHE A 20 0.28 12.13 -8.44
C PHE A 20 0.07 13.49 -7.80
N GLY A 21 1.14 14.23 -7.49
CA GLY A 21 1.06 15.45 -6.68
C GLY A 21 1.22 15.15 -5.19
N ARG A 22 1.69 16.15 -4.44
CA ARG A 22 2.01 16.00 -3.01
C ARG A 22 0.76 15.86 -2.16
N GLU A 23 -0.25 16.64 -2.50
CA GLU A 23 -1.54 16.78 -1.83
C GLU A 23 -2.35 15.48 -1.86
N ARG A 24 -2.06 14.59 -2.81
CA ARG A 24 -2.78 13.33 -2.98
C ARG A 24 -2.18 12.14 -2.23
N ILE A 25 -1.12 12.35 -1.44
CA ILE A 25 -0.40 11.24 -0.80
C ILE A 25 -0.44 11.40 0.72
N VAL A 26 -1.07 10.43 1.36
CA VAL A 26 -1.16 10.31 2.82
C VAL A 26 -0.20 9.21 3.28
N PRO A 27 0.94 9.56 3.93
CA PRO A 27 1.85 8.57 4.48
C PRO A 27 1.30 7.95 5.78
N GLN A 28 1.61 6.68 6.03
CA GLN A 28 1.40 5.99 7.31
C GLN A 28 -0.07 6.02 7.80
N ALA A 29 -1.03 6.03 6.86
CA ALA A 29 -2.46 6.06 7.13
C ALA A 29 -2.92 4.78 7.84
N ARG A 30 -3.80 4.90 8.84
CA ARG A 30 -4.38 3.71 9.48
C ARG A 30 -5.41 3.05 8.57
N ILE A 31 -5.55 1.72 8.62
CA ILE A 31 -6.59 1.02 7.83
C ILE A 31 -7.97 1.62 8.09
N SER A 32 -8.29 1.95 9.36
CA SER A 32 -9.58 2.55 9.69
C SER A 32 -9.80 3.90 8.99
N PHE A 33 -8.76 4.70 8.75
CA PHE A 33 -8.87 5.92 7.94
C PHE A 33 -9.10 5.57 6.47
N VAL A 34 -8.35 4.60 5.94
CA VAL A 34 -8.42 4.16 4.54
C VAL A 34 -9.81 3.59 4.18
N CYS A 35 -10.43 2.87 5.10
CA CYS A 35 -11.79 2.31 4.93
C CYS A 35 -12.90 3.27 5.38
N SER A 36 -12.62 4.57 5.55
CA SER A 36 -13.59 5.58 6.00
C SER A 36 -14.30 5.21 7.32
N GLY A 37 -13.58 4.53 8.22
CA GLY A 37 -14.06 4.03 9.50
C GLY A 37 -14.86 2.72 9.43
N ASN A 38 -15.28 2.30 8.24
CA ASN A 38 -16.11 1.13 8.02
C ASN A 38 -15.25 -0.08 7.64
N LEU A 39 -14.80 -0.84 8.64
CA LEU A 39 -14.12 -2.10 8.39
C LEU A 39 -15.13 -3.16 7.92
N PRO A 40 -14.84 -3.91 6.85
CA PRO A 40 -15.70 -5.00 6.42
C PRO A 40 -15.74 -6.08 7.51
N GLU A 41 -16.90 -6.72 7.68
CA GLU A 41 -17.05 -7.94 8.48
C GLU A 41 -16.38 -9.10 7.75
N LEU A 42 -15.05 -9.19 7.86
CA LEU A 42 -14.33 -10.42 7.54
C LEU A 42 -14.68 -11.44 8.63
N CYS A 43 -15.19 -12.60 8.23
CA CYS A 43 -15.84 -13.62 9.06
C CYS A 43 -15.26 -13.69 10.50
N PRO A 44 -15.98 -13.17 11.52
CA PRO A 44 -15.46 -13.11 12.89
C PRO A 44 -15.14 -14.50 13.47
N GLU A 45 -15.83 -15.54 13.01
CA GLU A 45 -15.66 -16.92 13.47
C GLU A 45 -14.27 -17.51 13.16
N THR A 46 -13.56 -16.97 12.16
CA THR A 46 -12.20 -17.43 11.80
C THR A 46 -11.09 -16.52 12.31
N ASN A 47 -11.40 -15.34 12.86
CA ASN A 47 -10.36 -14.46 13.42
C ASN A 47 -10.90 -13.47 14.50
N PRO A 48 -10.98 -13.90 15.78
CA PRO A 48 -11.40 -13.03 16.89
C PRO A 48 -10.47 -11.84 17.19
N GLY A 49 -9.35 -11.67 16.47
CA GLY A 49 -8.43 -10.53 16.60
C GLY A 49 -8.45 -9.55 15.41
N TYR A 50 -9.34 -9.75 14.42
CA TYR A 50 -9.33 -8.98 13.17
C TYR A 50 -9.47 -7.46 13.39
N ARG A 51 -10.37 -7.02 14.28
CA ARG A 51 -10.58 -5.59 14.54
C ARG A 51 -9.34 -4.97 15.18
N ASP A 52 -8.76 -5.61 16.18
CA ASP A 52 -7.55 -5.14 16.86
C ASP A 52 -6.35 -5.09 15.89
N TRP A 53 -6.23 -6.10 15.02
CA TRP A 53 -5.25 -6.11 13.93
C TRP A 53 -5.43 -4.90 13.01
N ALA A 54 -6.65 -4.66 12.52
CA ALA A 54 -6.95 -3.57 11.58
C ALA A 54 -6.70 -2.19 12.21
N GLU A 55 -7.05 -2.00 13.48
CA GLU A 55 -6.84 -0.74 14.21
C GLU A 55 -5.35 -0.47 14.48
N GLY A 56 -4.55 -1.53 14.64
CA GLY A 56 -3.10 -1.46 14.84
C GLY A 56 -2.29 -1.27 13.56
N PHE A 57 -2.88 -1.56 12.39
CA PHE A 57 -2.17 -1.58 11.12
C PHE A 57 -2.08 -0.21 10.45
N ARG A 58 -0.90 0.10 9.89
CA ARG A 58 -0.62 1.32 9.12
C ARG A 58 -0.22 0.96 7.70
N CYS A 59 -0.87 1.61 6.75
CA CYS A 59 -0.52 1.59 5.35
C CYS A 59 0.62 2.56 5.07
N LEU A 60 1.63 2.16 4.31
CA LEU A 60 2.82 2.97 4.02
C LEU A 60 2.48 4.26 3.26
N PHE A 61 1.87 4.16 2.07
CA PHE A 61 1.35 5.30 1.33
C PHE A 61 -0.07 5.03 0.86
N THR A 62 -0.96 5.98 1.10
CA THR A 62 -2.34 5.98 0.57
C THR A 62 -2.49 7.15 -0.39
N LEU A 63 -2.91 6.86 -1.61
CA LEU A 63 -3.27 7.85 -2.62
C LEU A 63 -4.76 8.14 -2.54
N VAL A 64 -5.09 9.42 -2.50
CA VAL A 64 -6.47 9.92 -2.46
C VAL A 64 -6.86 10.63 -3.76
N ASN A 65 -8.15 10.66 -4.06
CA ASN A 65 -8.70 11.45 -5.17
C ASN A 65 -8.90 12.94 -4.78
N ASN A 66 -9.58 13.72 -5.61
CA ASN A 66 -9.87 15.14 -5.34
C ASN A 66 -10.88 15.37 -4.19
N GLU A 67 -11.57 14.32 -3.75
CA GLU A 67 -12.57 14.34 -2.69
C GLU A 67 -11.98 13.78 -1.38
N ASP A 68 -10.65 13.65 -1.30
CA ASP A 68 -9.91 13.02 -0.19
C ASP A 68 -10.29 11.54 0.06
N GLU A 69 -10.91 10.88 -0.91
CA GLU A 69 -11.24 9.45 -0.82
C GLU A 69 -10.04 8.57 -1.22
N PRO A 70 -9.69 7.55 -0.42
CA PRO A 70 -8.65 6.59 -0.75
C PRO A 70 -8.95 5.81 -2.04
N ARG A 71 -7.95 5.70 -2.91
CA ARG A 71 -8.05 4.96 -4.19
C ARG A 71 -6.99 3.87 -4.35
N LEU A 72 -5.79 4.08 -3.82
CA LEU A 72 -4.68 3.15 -3.93
C LEU A 72 -3.84 3.16 -2.67
N VAL A 73 -3.52 1.98 -2.15
CA VAL A 73 -2.49 1.78 -1.13
C VAL A 73 -1.25 1.20 -1.79
N VAL A 74 -0.07 1.75 -1.48
CA VAL A 74 1.23 1.29 -1.97
C VAL A 74 2.10 0.90 -0.79
N GLU A 75 2.55 -0.36 -0.78
CA GLU A 75 3.43 -0.95 0.24
C GLU A 75 4.74 -1.43 -0.35
N PHE A 76 5.79 -1.46 0.46
CA PHE A 76 6.97 -2.27 0.15
C PHE A 76 6.72 -3.72 0.55
N ARG A 77 7.17 -4.63 -0.32
CA ARG A 77 7.31 -6.04 0.05
C ARG A 77 8.79 -6.34 0.17
N SER A 78 9.21 -6.81 1.35
CA SER A 78 10.58 -7.24 1.54
C SER A 78 10.79 -8.54 0.75
N ASP A 79 11.88 -8.61 -0.02
CA ASP A 79 12.24 -9.84 -0.71
C ASP A 79 12.80 -10.82 0.34
N PHE A 80 12.14 -11.98 0.47
CA PHE A 80 12.53 -13.14 1.30
C PHE A 80 13.41 -12.83 2.53
N THR A 81 12.78 -12.67 3.68
CA THR A 81 13.46 -12.77 4.97
C THR A 81 13.59 -14.25 5.36
N GLU A 82 14.75 -14.69 5.86
CA GLU A 82 14.92 -16.06 6.41
C GLU A 82 13.98 -16.32 7.61
N THR A 83 13.37 -15.26 8.16
CA THR A 83 12.42 -15.27 9.27
C THR A 83 11.01 -14.93 8.79
N VAL A 84 10.06 -15.85 8.98
CA VAL A 84 8.64 -15.57 8.75
C VAL A 84 8.13 -14.58 9.81
N ASP A 85 7.86 -13.35 9.41
CA ASP A 85 7.15 -12.38 10.25
C ASP A 85 5.64 -12.65 10.17
N ILE A 86 5.06 -13.08 11.29
CA ILE A 86 3.62 -13.37 11.42
C ILE A 86 2.78 -12.16 11.01
N ARG A 87 3.25 -10.93 11.29
CA ARG A 87 2.53 -9.70 10.93
C ARG A 87 2.49 -9.49 9.42
N GLU A 88 3.52 -9.89 8.70
CA GLU A 88 3.54 -9.85 7.23
C GLU A 88 2.64 -10.92 6.63
N VAL A 89 2.58 -12.11 7.23
CA VAL A 89 1.66 -13.17 6.82
C VAL A 89 0.20 -12.73 7.00
N GLU A 90 -0.14 -12.13 8.15
CA GLU A 90 -1.48 -11.59 8.39
C GLU A 90 -1.81 -10.44 7.43
N ARG A 91 -0.85 -9.55 7.17
CA ARG A 91 -0.97 -8.48 6.18
C ARG A 91 -1.30 -9.04 4.80
N ASP A 92 -0.48 -9.95 4.29
CA ASP A 92 -0.65 -10.55 2.96
C ASP A 92 -1.97 -11.32 2.84
N ARG A 93 -2.45 -11.88 3.95
CA ARG A 93 -3.70 -12.62 4.00
C ARG A 93 -4.94 -11.71 3.96
N TYR A 94 -4.97 -10.65 4.77
CA TYR A 94 -6.20 -9.89 5.04
C TYR A 94 -6.23 -8.54 4.34
N LEU A 95 -5.11 -7.80 4.30
CA LEU A 95 -5.10 -6.42 3.84
C LEU A 95 -5.61 -6.26 2.39
N PRO A 96 -5.17 -7.08 1.40
CA PRO A 96 -5.69 -6.97 0.04
C PRO A 96 -7.21 -7.15 -0.02
N GLU A 97 -7.76 -8.12 0.72
CA GLU A 97 -9.20 -8.42 0.73
C GLU A 97 -10.00 -7.28 1.38
N VAL A 98 -9.49 -6.72 2.49
CA VAL A 98 -10.11 -5.58 3.18
C VAL A 98 -10.23 -4.39 2.24
N LEU A 99 -9.12 -4.01 1.59
CA LEU A 99 -9.06 -2.85 0.71
C LEU A 99 -9.92 -3.06 -0.55
N GLN A 100 -9.86 -4.26 -1.15
CA GLN A 100 -10.61 -4.56 -2.36
C GLN A 100 -12.14 -4.51 -2.12
N ARG A 101 -12.63 -4.96 -0.96
CA ARG A 101 -14.07 -4.85 -0.60
C ARG A 101 -14.54 -3.39 -0.48
N GLN A 102 -13.63 -2.46 -0.25
CA GLN A 102 -13.90 -1.01 -0.23
C GLN A 102 -13.63 -0.35 -1.58
N GLY A 103 -13.31 -1.12 -2.63
CA GLY A 103 -12.97 -0.58 -3.96
C GLY A 103 -11.61 0.11 -4.00
N ILE A 104 -10.73 -0.16 -3.03
CA ILE A 104 -9.41 0.44 -2.91
C ILE A 104 -8.39 -0.53 -3.50
N HIS A 105 -7.58 -0.06 -4.44
CA HIS A 105 -6.50 -0.86 -5.01
C HIS A 105 -5.38 -1.06 -4.00
N TYR A 106 -4.75 -2.23 -4.03
CA TYR A 106 -3.61 -2.56 -3.20
C TYR A 106 -2.43 -2.96 -4.08
N MET A 107 -1.35 -2.18 -4.01
CA MET A 107 -0.12 -2.37 -4.76
C MET A 107 1.02 -2.68 -3.79
N THR A 108 1.78 -3.71 -4.10
CA THR A 108 3.08 -3.95 -3.46
C THR A 108 4.18 -3.62 -4.46
N VAL A 109 5.29 -3.06 -3.98
CA VAL A 109 6.52 -2.84 -4.73
C VAL A 109 7.59 -3.72 -4.10
N SER A 110 8.12 -4.69 -4.85
CA SER A 110 9.24 -5.52 -4.38
C SER A 110 10.56 -4.75 -4.41
N GLU A 111 11.60 -5.29 -3.78
CA GLU A 111 12.92 -4.65 -3.81
C GLU A 111 13.51 -4.66 -5.23
N ALA A 112 13.31 -5.74 -5.98
CA ALA A 112 13.66 -5.80 -7.40
C ALA A 112 12.94 -4.73 -8.25
N GLU A 113 11.61 -4.62 -8.12
CA GLU A 113 10.82 -3.61 -8.85
C GLU A 113 11.27 -2.19 -8.46
N PHE A 114 11.56 -1.96 -7.18
CA PHE A 114 12.06 -0.68 -6.71
C PHE A 114 13.45 -0.35 -7.25
N GLY A 115 14.34 -1.34 -7.33
CA GLY A 115 15.66 -1.21 -7.95
C GLY A 115 15.57 -0.81 -9.42
N GLU A 116 14.63 -1.40 -10.17
CA GLU A 116 14.37 -1.04 -11.56
C GLU A 116 13.83 0.39 -11.70
N LEU A 117 12.91 0.82 -10.82
CA LEU A 117 12.38 2.20 -10.81
C LEU A 117 13.45 3.27 -10.55
N LEU A 118 14.53 2.92 -9.84
CA LEU A 118 15.63 3.82 -9.54
C LEU A 118 16.77 3.76 -10.56
N SER A 119 16.78 2.74 -11.43
CA SER A 119 17.85 2.54 -12.41
C SER A 119 17.73 3.53 -13.56
N ALA A 120 18.83 4.23 -13.86
CA ALA A 120 18.90 5.13 -15.02
C ALA A 120 18.91 4.39 -16.37
N GLU A 121 19.17 3.08 -16.36
CA GLU A 121 19.22 2.22 -17.56
C GLU A 121 17.89 1.49 -17.81
N SER A 122 16.95 1.55 -16.87
CA SER A 122 15.65 0.92 -17.01
C SER A 122 14.66 1.83 -17.73
N GLU A 123 13.86 1.24 -18.63
CA GLU A 123 12.69 1.91 -19.22
C GLU A 123 11.46 1.84 -18.29
N MET A 124 11.54 1.08 -17.20
CA MET A 124 10.43 0.94 -16.24
C MET A 124 10.23 2.24 -15.46
N CYS A 125 9.08 2.87 -15.65
CA CYS A 125 8.61 3.94 -14.78
C CYS A 125 7.43 3.46 -13.91
N PHE A 126 7.06 4.26 -12.91
CA PHE A 126 6.01 3.89 -11.95
C PHE A 126 4.65 3.63 -12.63
N LEU A 127 4.31 4.40 -13.66
CA LEU A 127 3.07 4.18 -14.42
C LEU A 127 3.09 2.84 -15.14
N HIS A 128 4.22 2.45 -15.72
CA HIS A 128 4.37 1.14 -16.35
C HIS A 128 4.22 0.00 -15.32
N LEU A 129 4.81 0.15 -14.14
CA LEU A 129 4.66 -0.83 -13.05
C LEU A 129 3.19 -0.97 -12.62
N MET A 130 2.45 0.15 -12.56
CA MET A 130 1.02 0.14 -12.26
C MET A 130 0.20 -0.57 -13.35
N GLU A 131 0.48 -0.30 -14.63
CA GLU A 131 -0.13 -1.00 -15.76
C GLU A 131 0.16 -2.51 -15.70
N CYS A 132 1.37 -2.93 -15.35
CA CYS A 132 1.69 -4.34 -15.19
C CYS A 132 0.89 -5.02 -14.07
N LYS A 133 0.64 -4.33 -12.96
CA LYS A 133 -0.06 -4.90 -11.79
C LYS A 133 -1.58 -4.92 -11.92
N PHE A 134 -2.15 -3.92 -12.59
CA PHE A 134 -3.59 -3.73 -12.61
C PHE A 134 -4.21 -3.73 -14.02
N GLY A 135 -3.40 -3.69 -15.07
CA GLY A 135 -3.85 -3.49 -16.45
C GLY A 135 -4.53 -2.14 -16.64
N ASP A 136 -5.48 -2.06 -17.57
CA ASP A 136 -6.24 -0.84 -17.89
C ASP A 136 -7.20 -0.36 -16.78
N LYS A 137 -7.25 -1.06 -15.63
CA LYS A 137 -8.26 -0.85 -14.58
C LYS A 137 -8.04 0.38 -13.70
N ILE A 138 -6.94 1.13 -13.89
CA ILE A 138 -6.63 2.32 -13.08
C ILE A 138 -7.11 3.63 -13.74
N VAL A 139 -7.53 3.60 -15.00
CA VAL A 139 -7.97 4.80 -15.71
C VAL A 139 -9.50 4.89 -15.71
N ALA A 140 -10.08 5.26 -14.56
CA ALA A 140 -11.46 5.75 -14.45
C ALA A 140 -11.59 6.73 -13.28
#